data_AF-A0A9X3YDM2-F1
#
_entry.id   AF-A0A9X3YDM2-F1
#
_cell.length_a   1.000
_cell.length_b   1.000
_cell.length_c   1.000
_cell.angle_alpha   90.00
_cell.angle_beta   90.00
_cell.angle_gamma   90.00
#
_symmetry.space_group_name_H-M   'P 1'
#
loop_
_entity.id
_entity.type
_entity.pdbx_description
1 polymer ?
#
loop_
_entity_poly.entity_id
_entity_poly.type
_entity_poly.pdbx_seq_one_letter_code
_entity_poly.pdbx_strand_id
1 'polypeptide(L)'
;MTYTRNQHMLSQWVLRNFRSDDTALHPKSKQRVWAHVVVPAAEGQNDIKDIPLPISSVAVCKDCFRLTDGATGELFDIEHELSVYENSISVLVRELVQEHQFARLGNCDAEDFPVEELAGFAILQMILNLNNPQSRFPHKESMFETLIKPVVDNINEHVSSILSLTTTYPSLTEQLIYQKLIRVAVSSSCTDDKARAIFILYSILALQKKTDTSGYGCLP
;
A
#
# COMPACT_ATOMS: atom_id res chain seq x y z
N MET A 1 -4.13 24.56 -21.13
CA MET A 1 -4.22 24.89 -19.68
C MET A 1 -2.82 24.97 -19.08
N THR A 2 -2.57 25.91 -18.15
CA THR A 2 -1.25 26.17 -17.55
C THR A 2 -1.17 25.52 -16.16
N TYR A 3 -0.49 24.38 -16.04
CA TYR A 3 -0.19 23.74 -14.74
C TYR A 3 0.65 24.68 -13.87
N THR A 4 0.33 24.76 -12.58
CA THR A 4 1.14 25.51 -11.62
C THR A 4 2.31 24.66 -11.13
N ARG A 5 3.45 25.29 -10.83
CA ARG A 5 4.73 24.64 -10.45
C ARG A 5 4.61 23.59 -9.34
N ASN A 6 3.61 23.70 -8.46
CA ASN A 6 3.37 22.79 -7.34
C ASN A 6 2.72 21.46 -7.76
N GLN A 7 1.88 21.47 -8.80
CA GLN A 7 1.27 20.25 -9.36
C GLN A 7 2.30 19.37 -10.08
N HIS A 8 3.35 19.98 -10.64
CA HIS A 8 4.48 19.28 -11.25
C HIS A 8 5.37 18.57 -10.23
N MET A 9 5.49 19.11 -9.01
CA MET A 9 6.28 18.49 -7.93
C MET A 9 5.60 17.23 -7.38
N LEU A 10 4.28 17.28 -7.17
CA LEU A 10 3.50 16.13 -6.70
C LEU A 10 3.50 15.00 -7.73
N SER A 11 3.33 15.31 -9.02
CA SER A 11 3.49 14.31 -10.07
C SER A 11 4.92 13.75 -10.10
N GLN A 12 5.97 14.58 -10.15
CA GLN A 12 7.37 14.10 -10.18
C GLN A 12 7.77 13.27 -8.96
N TRP A 13 7.28 13.61 -7.76
CA TRP A 13 7.61 12.91 -6.53
C TRP A 13 6.92 11.54 -6.43
N VAL A 14 5.64 11.48 -6.83
CA VAL A 14 4.94 10.21 -7.07
C VAL A 14 5.73 9.44 -8.12
N LEU A 15 5.91 9.97 -9.34
CA LEU A 15 6.56 9.33 -10.49
C LEU A 15 7.98 8.79 -10.25
N ARG A 16 8.82 9.44 -9.43
CA ARG A 16 10.20 8.97 -9.16
C ARG A 16 10.27 7.72 -8.30
N ASN A 17 9.24 7.47 -7.48
CA ASN A 17 9.14 6.27 -6.66
C ASN A 17 8.44 5.12 -7.40
N PHE A 18 8.03 5.31 -8.67
CA PHE A 18 7.32 4.31 -9.47
C PHE A 18 8.15 3.70 -10.63
N ARG A 19 9.01 2.69 -10.38
CA ARG A 19 9.64 1.86 -11.44
C ARG A 19 9.68 0.35 -11.14
N SER A 20 9.02 -0.46 -11.97
CA SER A 20 9.09 -1.94 -12.05
C SER A 20 8.79 -2.40 -13.49
N ASP A 21 9.57 -3.36 -14.00
CA ASP A 21 9.61 -3.72 -15.42
C ASP A 21 8.62 -4.81 -15.86
N ASP A 22 7.75 -5.33 -14.97
CA ASP A 22 7.05 -6.61 -15.21
C ASP A 22 5.83 -6.53 -16.15
N THR A 23 5.44 -5.35 -16.66
CA THR A 23 4.34 -5.22 -17.65
C THR A 23 4.71 -4.46 -18.92
N ALA A 24 5.98 -4.10 -19.10
CA ALA A 24 6.46 -3.30 -20.23
C ALA A 24 6.14 -3.93 -21.60
N LEU A 25 6.02 -5.25 -21.67
CA LEU A 25 5.75 -6.02 -22.89
C LEU A 25 4.26 -6.32 -23.13
N HIS A 26 3.35 -5.94 -22.22
CA HIS A 26 1.92 -6.20 -22.38
C HIS A 26 1.23 -5.17 -23.29
N PRO A 27 0.08 -5.52 -23.92
CA PRO A 27 -0.73 -4.58 -24.68
C PRO A 27 -1.12 -3.35 -23.85
N LYS A 28 -1.12 -2.13 -24.44
CA LYS A 28 -1.42 -0.86 -23.75
C LYS A 28 -2.69 -0.86 -22.89
N SER A 29 -3.74 -1.56 -23.33
CA SER A 29 -5.00 -1.68 -22.58
C SER A 29 -4.92 -2.54 -21.32
N LYS A 30 -3.82 -3.30 -21.17
CA LYS A 30 -3.51 -4.16 -20.02
C LYS A 30 -2.36 -3.62 -19.17
N GLN A 31 -1.71 -2.54 -19.60
CA GLN A 31 -0.79 -1.77 -18.75
C GLN A 31 -1.66 -1.02 -17.74
N ARG A 32 -1.55 -1.39 -16.47
CA ARG A 32 -2.48 -0.94 -15.42
C ARG A 32 -1.88 0.28 -14.72
N VAL A 33 -2.71 1.33 -14.65
CA VAL A 33 -2.45 2.69 -14.13
C VAL A 33 -1.59 3.57 -15.06
N TRP A 34 -2.09 4.79 -15.30
CA TRP A 34 -1.46 5.79 -16.16
C TRP A 34 -0.92 6.94 -15.31
N ALA A 35 0.30 7.35 -15.59
CA ALA A 35 0.98 8.51 -15.05
C ALA A 35 0.93 9.65 -16.05
N HIS A 36 0.65 10.85 -15.58
CA HIS A 36 0.64 12.04 -16.43
C HIS A 36 1.98 12.76 -16.32
N VAL A 37 2.77 12.71 -17.40
CA VAL A 37 3.91 13.61 -17.55
C VAL A 37 3.45 14.83 -18.32
N VAL A 38 3.49 15.97 -17.66
CA VAL A 38 3.27 17.26 -18.31
C VAL A 38 4.57 17.72 -18.95
N VAL A 39 4.62 17.70 -20.27
CA VAL A 39 5.76 18.17 -21.07
C VAL A 39 5.40 19.53 -21.66
N PRO A 40 6.30 20.53 -21.66
CA PRO A 40 6.07 21.74 -22.42
C PRO A 40 6.02 21.39 -23.91
N ALA A 41 4.90 21.64 -24.59
CA ALA A 41 4.81 21.54 -26.03
C ALA A 41 5.63 22.67 -26.68
N ALA A 42 6.07 22.48 -27.93
CA ALA A 42 6.78 23.50 -28.70
C ALA A 42 6.01 24.82 -28.84
N GLU A 43 4.69 24.77 -28.64
CA GLU A 43 3.74 25.89 -28.73
C GLU A 43 3.49 26.58 -27.37
N GLY A 44 4.17 26.15 -26.30
CA GLY A 44 4.01 26.72 -24.95
C GLY A 44 2.78 26.24 -24.17
N GLN A 45 1.96 25.38 -24.76
CA GLN A 45 0.89 24.64 -24.07
C GLN A 45 1.48 23.40 -23.36
N ASN A 46 0.83 22.94 -22.30
CA ASN A 46 1.19 21.68 -21.63
C ASN A 46 0.69 20.49 -22.45
N ASP A 47 1.60 19.61 -22.88
CA ASP A 47 1.32 18.31 -23.48
C ASP A 47 1.29 17.24 -22.37
N ILE A 48 0.13 16.62 -22.17
CA ILE A 48 -0.06 15.59 -21.14
C ILE A 48 0.22 14.23 -21.79
N LYS A 49 1.34 13.61 -21.44
CA LYS A 49 1.68 12.27 -21.89
C LYS A 49 1.30 11.25 -20.84
N ASP A 50 0.49 10.28 -21.24
CA ASP A 50 0.15 9.12 -20.43
C ASP A 50 1.28 8.09 -20.55
N ILE A 51 2.03 7.92 -19.47
CA ILE A 51 3.07 6.88 -19.32
C ILE A 51 2.48 5.80 -18.42
N PRO A 52 2.57 4.50 -18.76
CA PRO A 52 2.14 3.46 -17.85
C PRO A 52 2.94 3.57 -16.53
N LEU A 53 2.23 3.68 -15.40
CA LEU A 53 2.84 3.50 -14.09
C LEU A 53 3.17 2.01 -13.96
N PRO A 54 4.39 1.67 -13.58
CA PRO A 54 4.69 0.31 -13.24
C PRO A 54 4.10 -0.02 -11.87
N ILE A 55 3.21 -1.00 -11.88
CA ILE A 55 2.71 -1.67 -10.68
C ILE A 55 3.87 -2.41 -10.02
N SER A 56 3.97 -2.27 -8.69
CA SER A 56 5.05 -2.73 -7.79
C SER A 56 6.41 -2.04 -7.97
N SER A 57 6.44 -0.72 -7.82
CA SER A 57 7.68 0.06 -7.99
C SER A 57 8.76 -0.09 -6.95
N VAL A 58 8.45 -0.81 -5.89
CA VAL A 58 9.48 -1.40 -5.08
C VAL A 58 9.78 -2.74 -5.71
N ALA A 59 11.01 -2.91 -6.22
CA ALA A 59 11.54 -4.25 -6.50
C ALA A 59 11.69 -5.00 -5.17
N VAL A 60 10.57 -5.37 -4.57
CA VAL A 60 10.50 -6.15 -3.33
C VAL A 60 11.09 -7.51 -3.66
N CYS A 61 11.83 -8.10 -2.71
CA CYS A 61 12.24 -9.49 -2.87
C CYS A 61 11.01 -10.36 -3.22
N LYS A 62 11.08 -11.19 -4.29
CA LYS A 62 9.95 -12.02 -4.77
C LYS A 62 9.32 -12.92 -3.72
N ASP A 63 10.01 -13.13 -2.59
CA ASP A 63 9.59 -13.98 -1.49
C ASP A 63 9.32 -13.20 -0.19
N CYS A 64 9.31 -11.87 -0.22
CA CYS A 64 9.29 -11.03 1.00
C CYS A 64 8.10 -11.26 1.92
N PHE A 65 6.96 -11.67 1.37
CA PHE A 65 5.75 -11.99 2.12
C PHE A 65 5.22 -13.38 1.80
N ARG A 66 6.09 -14.27 1.32
CA ARG A 66 5.70 -15.65 1.04
C ARG A 66 5.65 -16.42 2.35
N LEU A 67 4.48 -16.95 2.67
CA LEU A 67 4.21 -17.74 3.86
C LEU A 67 3.77 -19.16 3.50
N THR A 68 3.85 -20.05 4.47
CA THR A 68 3.36 -21.43 4.38
C THR A 68 2.06 -21.56 5.14
N ASP A 69 1.02 -22.03 4.48
CA ASP A 69 -0.28 -22.27 5.08
C ASP A 69 -0.17 -23.33 6.19
N GLY A 70 -0.77 -23.07 7.35
CA GLY A 70 -0.69 -23.97 8.50
C GLY A 70 -1.49 -25.26 8.32
N ALA A 71 -2.57 -25.24 7.53
CA ALA A 71 -3.45 -26.37 7.32
C ALA A 71 -3.05 -27.21 6.11
N THR A 72 -2.68 -26.55 5.00
CA THR A 72 -2.38 -27.25 3.74
C THR A 72 -0.89 -27.43 3.48
N GLY A 73 -0.03 -26.62 4.11
CA GLY A 73 1.39 -26.55 3.79
C GLY A 73 1.70 -25.86 2.45
N GLU A 74 0.69 -25.34 1.76
CA GLU A 74 0.88 -24.63 0.50
C GLU A 74 1.40 -23.21 0.71
N LEU A 75 2.10 -22.68 -0.30
CA LEU A 75 2.60 -21.32 -0.25
C LEU A 75 1.48 -20.31 -0.55
N PHE A 76 1.51 -19.18 0.15
CA PHE A 76 0.64 -18.03 -0.12
C PHE A 76 1.36 -16.73 0.22
N ASP A 77 0.76 -15.60 -0.15
CA ASP A 77 1.29 -14.27 0.10
C ASP A 77 0.17 -13.25 0.42
N ILE A 78 0.58 -11.99 0.60
CA ILE A 78 -0.31 -10.84 0.84
C ILE A 78 -0.39 -9.89 -0.38
N GLU A 79 0.06 -10.30 -1.56
CA GLU A 79 0.14 -9.43 -2.74
C GLU A 79 -1.25 -8.95 -3.19
N HIS A 80 -2.28 -9.77 -2.97
CA HIS A 80 -3.64 -9.40 -3.28
C HIS A 80 -4.11 -8.20 -2.43
N GLU A 81 -3.84 -8.21 -1.13
CA GLU A 81 -4.24 -7.16 -0.20
C GLU A 81 -3.53 -5.83 -0.52
N LEU A 82 -2.24 -5.92 -0.85
CA LEU A 82 -1.46 -4.78 -1.37
C LEU A 82 -2.07 -4.25 -2.67
N SER A 83 -2.41 -5.13 -3.61
CA SER A 83 -3.01 -4.74 -4.89
C SER A 83 -4.37 -4.05 -4.71
N VAL A 84 -5.21 -4.52 -3.77
CA VAL A 84 -6.50 -3.88 -3.47
C VAL A 84 -6.29 -2.46 -2.94
N TYR A 85 -5.36 -2.28 -2.00
CA TYR A 85 -5.01 -0.97 -1.47
C TYR A 85 -4.40 -0.04 -2.55
N GLU A 86 -3.49 -0.54 -3.38
CA GLU A 86 -2.91 0.25 -4.48
C GLU A 86 -3.97 0.68 -5.50
N ASN A 87 -4.94 -0.19 -5.79
CA ASN A 87 -6.04 0.15 -6.69
C ASN A 87 -6.91 1.28 -6.14
N SER A 88 -7.20 1.33 -4.83
CA SER A 88 -7.98 2.43 -4.25
C SER A 88 -7.24 3.76 -4.37
N ILE A 89 -5.94 3.77 -4.09
CA ILE A 89 -5.10 4.97 -4.28
C ILE A 89 -5.03 5.37 -5.75
N SER A 90 -4.96 4.42 -6.68
CA SER A 90 -4.99 4.72 -8.11
C SER A 90 -6.29 5.40 -8.54
N VAL A 91 -7.44 5.03 -7.95
CA VAL A 91 -8.71 5.70 -8.21
C VAL A 91 -8.65 7.13 -7.71
N LEU A 92 -8.20 7.35 -6.47
CA LEU A 92 -8.05 8.70 -5.91
C LEU A 92 -7.13 9.58 -6.76
N VAL A 93 -5.93 9.10 -7.12
CA VAL A 93 -4.97 9.85 -7.95
C VAL A 93 -5.58 10.20 -9.31
N ARG A 94 -6.36 9.29 -9.89
CA ARG A 94 -7.06 9.53 -11.15
C ARG A 94 -8.06 10.68 -11.03
N GLU A 95 -8.91 10.64 -10.02
CA GLU A 95 -9.90 11.70 -9.76
C GLU A 95 -9.21 13.06 -9.55
N LEU A 96 -8.14 13.10 -8.75
CA LEU A 96 -7.40 14.33 -8.48
C LEU A 96 -6.72 14.90 -9.74
N VAL A 97 -6.08 14.05 -10.54
CA VAL A 97 -5.22 14.49 -11.66
C VAL A 97 -5.98 14.54 -12.99
N GLN A 98 -6.67 13.47 -13.38
CA GLN A 98 -7.38 13.39 -14.67
C GLN A 98 -8.67 14.20 -14.63
N GLU A 99 -9.42 14.11 -13.54
CA GLU A 99 -10.70 14.80 -13.40
C GLU A 99 -10.55 16.19 -12.75
N HIS A 100 -9.29 16.61 -12.51
CA HIS A 100 -8.91 17.90 -11.96
C HIS A 100 -9.58 18.24 -10.62
N GLN A 101 -9.91 17.23 -9.81
CA GLN A 101 -10.59 17.40 -8.52
C GLN A 101 -9.65 17.82 -7.37
N PHE A 102 -8.65 18.66 -7.63
CA PHE A 102 -7.66 19.08 -6.63
C PHE A 102 -8.29 19.79 -5.41
N ALA A 103 -9.49 20.35 -5.55
CA ALA A 103 -10.21 20.94 -4.41
C ALA A 103 -10.50 19.91 -3.31
N ARG A 104 -10.64 18.62 -3.64
CA ARG A 104 -10.81 17.55 -2.65
C ARG A 104 -9.58 17.39 -1.74
N LEU A 105 -8.39 17.83 -2.14
CA LEU A 105 -7.22 17.86 -1.24
C LEU A 105 -7.43 18.77 -0.02
N GLY A 106 -8.40 19.69 -0.06
CA GLY A 106 -8.80 20.47 1.10
C GLY A 106 -9.89 19.82 1.95
N ASN A 107 -10.41 18.65 1.56
CA ASN A 107 -11.38 17.91 2.36
C ASN A 107 -10.67 17.29 3.55
N CYS A 108 -11.24 17.53 4.73
CA CYS A 108 -10.84 16.92 5.99
C CYS A 108 -11.99 16.10 6.60
N ASP A 109 -12.90 15.59 5.76
CA ASP A 109 -13.98 14.74 6.22
C ASP A 109 -13.42 13.37 6.64
N ALA A 110 -13.93 12.80 7.72
CA ALA A 110 -13.50 11.50 8.20
C ALA A 110 -13.73 10.38 7.18
N GLU A 111 -14.69 10.57 6.26
CA GLU A 111 -15.02 9.63 5.19
C GLU A 111 -14.38 9.97 3.84
N ASP A 112 -13.71 11.13 3.71
CA ASP A 112 -13.01 11.57 2.49
C ASP A 112 -11.79 12.42 2.86
N PHE A 113 -10.65 11.74 3.08
CA PHE A 113 -9.41 12.37 3.56
C PHE A 113 -8.21 12.11 2.62
N PRO A 114 -8.22 12.71 1.42
CA PRO A 114 -7.31 12.33 0.35
C PRO A 114 -5.85 12.71 0.59
N VAL A 115 -5.56 13.72 1.41
CA VAL A 115 -4.17 14.08 1.74
C VAL A 115 -3.52 12.95 2.57
N GLU A 116 -4.27 12.39 3.51
CA GLU A 116 -3.83 11.36 4.43
C GLU A 116 -3.78 10.01 3.77
N GLU A 117 -4.71 9.71 2.87
CA GLU A 117 -4.61 8.53 2.00
C GLU A 117 -3.33 8.57 1.16
N LEU A 118 -3.02 9.72 0.55
CA LEU A 118 -1.79 9.89 -0.25
C LEU A 118 -0.52 9.85 0.62
N ALA A 119 -0.53 10.48 1.80
CA ALA A 119 0.59 10.48 2.73
C ALA A 119 0.83 9.08 3.33
N GLY A 120 -0.24 8.38 3.69
CA GLY A 120 -0.21 7.00 4.16
C GLY A 120 0.33 6.06 3.10
N PHE A 121 -0.13 6.21 1.85
CA PHE A 121 0.39 5.47 0.72
C PHE A 121 1.90 5.71 0.52
N ALA A 122 2.34 6.96 0.58
CA ALA A 122 3.75 7.32 0.52
C ALA A 122 4.58 6.62 1.60
N ILE A 123 4.11 6.64 2.85
CA ILE A 123 4.77 5.97 3.98
C ILE A 123 4.83 4.46 3.75
N LEU A 124 3.73 3.84 3.33
CA LEU A 124 3.69 2.39 3.07
C LEU A 124 4.67 2.02 1.94
N GLN A 125 4.76 2.81 0.87
CA GLN A 125 5.73 2.60 -0.20
C GLN A 125 7.18 2.73 0.31
N MET A 126 7.47 3.70 1.18
CA MET A 126 8.78 3.80 1.83
C MET A 126 9.12 2.57 2.64
N ILE A 127 8.18 2.06 3.44
CA ILE A 127 8.32 0.84 4.24
C ILE A 127 8.57 -0.37 3.34
N LEU A 128 7.74 -0.56 2.30
CA LEU A 128 7.91 -1.65 1.35
C LEU A 128 9.29 -1.59 0.69
N ASN A 129 9.79 -0.39 0.38
CA ASN A 129 11.12 -0.18 -0.20
C ASN A 129 12.30 -0.55 0.71
N LEU A 130 12.06 -0.75 2.00
CA LEU A 130 13.03 -1.38 2.89
C LEU A 130 13.19 -2.88 2.63
N ASN A 131 12.31 -3.50 1.86
CA ASN A 131 12.47 -4.88 1.43
C ASN A 131 13.14 -5.02 0.06
N ASN A 132 13.45 -3.90 -0.62
CA ASN A 132 14.12 -3.93 -1.91
C ASN A 132 15.61 -4.22 -1.75
N PRO A 133 16.14 -5.36 -2.24
CA PRO A 133 17.55 -5.73 -2.08
C PRO A 133 18.51 -4.75 -2.76
N GLN A 134 18.04 -3.97 -3.74
CA GLN A 134 18.83 -2.96 -4.46
C GLN A 134 18.77 -1.57 -3.80
N SER A 135 17.94 -1.38 -2.77
CA SER A 135 17.83 -0.11 -2.07
C SER A 135 19.15 0.25 -1.39
N ARG A 136 19.67 1.44 -1.72
CA ARG A 136 20.89 2.02 -1.12
C ARG A 136 20.58 2.95 0.06
N PHE A 137 19.40 2.82 0.65
CA PHE A 137 18.99 3.67 1.76
C PHE A 137 19.94 3.45 2.97
N PRO A 138 20.63 4.50 3.46
CA PRO A 138 21.49 4.37 4.63
C PRO A 138 20.68 3.88 5.84
N HIS A 139 21.23 2.97 6.64
CA HIS A 139 20.56 2.41 7.83
C HIS A 139 19.26 1.62 7.56
N LYS A 140 19.04 1.18 6.31
CA LYS A 140 17.87 0.37 5.91
C LYS A 140 17.56 -0.79 6.87
N GLU A 141 18.58 -1.59 7.22
CA GLU A 141 18.41 -2.75 8.11
C GLU A 141 17.97 -2.34 9.50
N SER A 142 18.65 -1.36 10.11
CA SER A 142 18.30 -0.83 11.43
C SER A 142 16.91 -0.20 11.47
N MET A 143 16.51 0.52 10.42
CA MET A 143 15.18 1.11 10.33
C MET A 143 14.10 0.04 10.18
N PHE A 144 14.35 -0.98 9.34
CA PHE A 144 13.43 -2.10 9.19
C PHE A 144 13.28 -2.90 10.48
N GLU A 145 14.39 -3.18 11.17
CA GLU A 145 14.39 -3.83 12.47
C GLU A 145 13.59 -3.01 13.49
N THR A 146 13.76 -1.69 13.54
CA THR A 146 13.01 -0.81 14.45
C THR A 146 11.49 -0.91 14.24
N LEU A 147 11.03 -1.08 13.00
CA LEU A 147 9.60 -1.19 12.68
C LEU A 147 9.04 -2.57 13.00
N ILE A 148 9.79 -3.63 12.70
CA ILE A 148 9.30 -5.03 12.80
C ILE A 148 9.55 -5.64 14.17
N LYS A 149 10.61 -5.23 14.88
CA LYS A 149 11.00 -5.78 16.19
C LYS A 149 9.87 -5.76 17.22
N PRO A 150 9.08 -4.68 17.38
CA PRO A 150 7.95 -4.69 18.32
C PRO A 150 6.92 -5.79 18.02
N VAL A 151 6.69 -6.10 16.74
CA VAL A 151 5.75 -7.15 16.31
C VAL A 151 6.35 -8.53 16.55
N VAL A 152 7.65 -8.71 16.30
CA VAL A 152 8.38 -9.96 16.57
C VAL A 152 8.40 -10.27 18.06
N ASP A 153 8.77 -9.28 18.88
CA ASP A 153 8.91 -9.43 20.33
C ASP A 153 7.55 -9.79 20.99
N ASN A 154 6.43 -9.40 20.39
CA ASN A 154 5.06 -9.65 20.87
C ASN A 154 4.22 -10.55 19.95
N ILE A 155 4.86 -11.38 19.12
CA ILE A 155 4.17 -12.14 18.07
C ILE A 155 3.03 -13.02 18.60
N ASN A 156 3.22 -13.65 19.77
CA ASN A 156 2.22 -14.53 20.37
C ASN A 156 0.97 -13.76 20.79
N GLU A 157 1.13 -12.52 21.26
CA GLU A 157 0.01 -11.65 21.64
C GLU A 157 -0.76 -11.22 20.39
N HIS A 158 -0.05 -10.81 19.33
CA HIS A 158 -0.66 -10.47 18.05
C HIS A 158 -1.42 -11.66 17.45
N VAL A 159 -0.82 -12.84 17.39
CA VAL A 159 -1.49 -14.07 16.92
C VAL A 159 -2.73 -14.36 17.76
N SER A 160 -2.63 -14.34 19.09
CA SER A 160 -3.77 -14.60 19.98
C SER A 160 -4.90 -13.60 19.75
N SER A 161 -4.57 -12.31 19.64
CA SER A 161 -5.53 -11.25 19.36
C SER A 161 -6.22 -11.43 18.01
N ILE A 162 -5.47 -11.78 16.96
CA ILE A 162 -6.03 -12.01 15.62
C ILE A 162 -7.01 -13.18 15.66
N LEU A 163 -6.64 -14.29 16.29
CA LEU A 163 -7.50 -15.48 16.34
C LEU A 163 -8.78 -15.23 17.16
N SER A 164 -8.72 -14.39 18.20
CA SER A 164 -9.90 -14.00 18.96
C SER A 164 -10.93 -13.20 18.16
N LEU A 165 -10.58 -12.64 17.00
CA LEU A 165 -11.54 -11.92 16.15
C LEU A 165 -12.67 -12.85 15.68
N THR A 166 -12.36 -14.13 15.46
CA THR A 166 -13.35 -15.14 15.02
C THR A 166 -14.50 -15.33 16.00
N THR A 167 -14.26 -15.11 17.29
CA THR A 167 -15.26 -15.22 18.34
C THR A 167 -15.81 -13.87 18.78
N THR A 168 -14.96 -12.83 18.79
CA THR A 168 -15.30 -11.52 19.36
C THR A 168 -15.99 -10.59 18.35
N TYR A 169 -15.58 -10.65 17.08
CA TYR A 169 -16.08 -9.79 16.00
C TYR A 169 -16.27 -10.59 14.70
N PRO A 170 -17.21 -11.55 14.66
CA PRO A 170 -17.36 -12.45 13.52
C PRO A 170 -17.66 -11.73 12.20
N SER A 171 -18.37 -10.59 12.23
CA SER A 171 -18.63 -9.77 11.04
C SER A 171 -17.37 -9.18 10.42
N LEU A 172 -16.35 -8.84 11.21
CA LEU A 172 -15.06 -8.38 10.66
C LEU A 172 -14.37 -9.50 9.88
N THR A 173 -14.51 -10.74 10.34
CA THR A 173 -13.89 -11.91 9.68
C THR A 173 -14.50 -12.26 8.33
N GLU A 174 -15.59 -11.61 7.92
CA GLU A 174 -16.14 -11.72 6.57
C GLU A 174 -15.32 -10.92 5.55
N GLN A 175 -14.55 -9.92 5.98
CA GLN A 175 -13.74 -9.11 5.06
C GLN A 175 -12.42 -9.84 4.72
N LEU A 176 -12.05 -9.81 3.44
CA LEU A 176 -10.91 -10.56 2.90
C LEU A 176 -9.59 -10.26 3.62
N ILE A 177 -9.35 -9.00 4.02
CA ILE A 177 -8.12 -8.60 4.71
C ILE A 177 -8.01 -9.23 6.12
N TYR A 178 -9.12 -9.35 6.85
CA TYR A 178 -9.13 -10.03 8.16
C TYR A 178 -9.00 -11.55 7.99
N GLN A 179 -9.58 -12.13 6.93
CA GLN A 179 -9.36 -13.54 6.58
C GLN A 179 -7.89 -13.82 6.28
N LYS A 180 -7.23 -12.93 5.52
CA LYS A 180 -5.78 -13.01 5.26
C LYS A 180 -4.98 -12.92 6.55
N LEU A 181 -5.32 -11.98 7.43
CA LEU A 181 -4.64 -11.80 8.71
C LEU A 181 -4.76 -13.03 9.61
N ILE A 182 -5.95 -13.65 9.68
CA ILE A 182 -6.17 -14.93 10.37
C ILE A 182 -5.32 -16.04 9.74
N ARG A 183 -5.28 -16.11 8.41
CA ARG A 183 -4.44 -17.08 7.68
C ARG A 183 -2.96 -16.93 7.98
N VAL A 184 -2.46 -15.68 8.10
CA VAL A 184 -1.08 -15.38 8.53
C VAL A 184 -0.85 -15.83 9.97
N ALA A 185 -1.80 -15.58 10.88
CA ALA A 185 -1.67 -15.98 12.28
C ALA A 185 -1.54 -17.50 12.46
N VAL A 186 -2.30 -18.29 11.69
CA VAL A 186 -2.23 -19.77 11.71
C VAL A 186 -1.13 -20.35 10.82
N SER A 187 -0.37 -19.53 10.09
CA SER A 187 0.71 -20.00 9.20
C SER A 187 1.74 -20.86 9.94
N SER A 188 2.42 -21.76 9.22
CA SER A 188 3.56 -22.52 9.74
C SER A 188 4.93 -21.84 9.50
N SER A 189 4.96 -20.65 8.88
CA SER A 189 6.17 -19.87 8.66
C SER A 189 6.85 -19.41 9.94
N CYS A 190 8.11 -18.98 9.81
CA CYS A 190 8.89 -18.46 10.93
C CYS A 190 8.31 -17.15 11.48
N THR A 191 8.71 -16.81 12.71
CA THR A 191 8.25 -15.61 13.42
C THR A 191 8.46 -14.34 12.61
N ASP A 192 9.61 -14.18 11.96
CA ASP A 192 9.95 -12.97 11.23
C ASP A 192 9.05 -12.76 10.00
N ASP A 193 8.78 -13.82 9.24
CA ASP A 193 7.91 -13.75 8.06
C ASP A 193 6.47 -13.40 8.46
N LYS A 194 5.97 -14.01 9.55
CA LYS A 194 4.67 -13.68 10.11
C LYS A 194 4.61 -12.22 10.57
N ALA A 195 5.61 -11.78 11.33
CA ALA A 195 5.66 -10.43 11.86
C ALA A 195 5.66 -9.38 10.74
N ARG A 196 6.42 -9.60 9.67
CA ARG A 196 6.42 -8.74 8.47
C ARG A 196 5.05 -8.67 7.82
N ALA A 197 4.41 -9.82 7.60
CA ALA A 197 3.09 -9.85 6.99
C ALA A 197 2.02 -9.19 7.88
N ILE A 198 2.02 -9.46 9.18
CA ILE A 198 1.12 -8.82 10.16
C ILE A 198 1.32 -7.31 10.16
N PHE A 199 2.57 -6.83 10.20
CA PHE A 199 2.87 -5.41 10.22
C PHE A 199 2.31 -4.68 8.98
N ILE A 200 2.49 -5.27 7.79
CA ILE A 200 1.96 -4.68 6.54
C ILE A 200 0.44 -4.71 6.53
N LEU A 201 -0.19 -5.83 6.90
CA LEU A 201 -1.65 -5.93 6.95
C LEU A 201 -2.27 -4.95 7.97
N TYR A 202 -1.66 -4.78 9.14
CA TYR A 202 -2.04 -3.77 10.12
C TYR A 202 -1.88 -2.35 9.58
N SER A 203 -0.79 -2.08 8.85
CA SER A 203 -0.57 -0.79 8.21
C SER A 203 -1.66 -0.48 7.18
N ILE A 204 -1.99 -1.45 6.32
CA ILE A 204 -3.09 -1.32 5.36
C ILE A 204 -4.42 -1.07 6.10
N LEU A 205 -4.74 -1.85 7.12
CA LEU A 205 -5.97 -1.68 7.92
C LEU A 205 -6.03 -0.30 8.59
N ALA A 206 -4.92 0.19 9.13
CA ALA A 206 -4.84 1.51 9.74
C ALA A 206 -5.08 2.64 8.72
N LEU A 207 -4.57 2.47 7.50
CA LEU A 207 -4.72 3.43 6.40
C LEU A 207 -6.07 3.33 5.69
N GLN A 208 -6.69 2.15 5.69
CA GLN A 208 -8.00 1.89 5.11
C GLN A 208 -9.15 2.19 6.07
N LYS A 209 -8.89 2.72 7.27
CA LYS A 209 -9.96 3.15 8.18
C LYS A 209 -10.83 4.22 7.51
N LYS A 210 -11.87 3.75 6.82
CA LYS A 210 -13.22 4.27 6.97
C LYS A 210 -13.49 4.24 8.46
N THR A 211 -13.68 5.40 9.06
CA THR A 211 -14.26 5.47 10.39
C THR A 211 -15.61 4.76 10.33
N ASP A 212 -15.66 3.49 10.74
CA ASP A 212 -16.92 2.82 10.95
C ASP A 212 -17.76 3.74 11.84
N THR A 213 -18.86 4.25 11.29
CA THR A 213 -19.92 4.96 12.01
C THR A 213 -20.69 4.04 12.97
N SER A 214 -20.08 2.93 13.38
CA SER A 214 -20.47 2.20 14.57
C SER A 214 -19.62 2.70 15.73
N GLY A 215 -20.25 3.50 16.60
CA GLY A 215 -19.62 4.14 17.76
C GLY A 215 -19.06 3.17 18.80
N TYR A 216 -18.00 2.45 18.45
CA TYR A 216 -17.14 1.77 19.40
C TYR A 216 -15.80 2.50 19.40
N GLY A 217 -15.58 3.17 20.53
CA GLY A 217 -14.49 4.08 20.74
C GLY A 217 -13.12 3.45 20.50
N CYS A 218 -12.18 4.35 20.26
CA CYS A 218 -10.76 4.12 20.44
C CYS A 218 -10.53 3.22 21.68
N LEU A 219 -9.93 2.05 21.46
CA LEU A 219 -9.25 1.36 22.54
C LEU A 219 -7.85 1.99 22.70
N PRO A 220 -7.38 2.09 23.95
CA PRO A 220 -6.33 3.00 24.42
C PRO A 220 -4.95 2.78 23.80
#